data_AF-A0A5B7CWD6-F1
#
_entry.id   AF-A0A5B7CWD6-F1
#
_cell.length_a   1.000
_cell.length_b   1.000
_cell.length_c   1.000
_cell.angle_alpha   90.00
_cell.angle_beta   90.00
_cell.angle_gamma   90.00
#
_symmetry.space_group_name_H-M   'P 1'
#
loop_
_entity.id
_entity.type
_entity.pdbx_description
1 polymer ?
#
loop_
_entity_poly.entity_id
_entity_poly.type
_entity_poly.pdbx_seq_one_letter_code
_entity_poly.pdbx_strand_id
1 'polypeptide(L)'
;MLCKLFLVPTFPEVGVGRDMDIKHKEVVDWLREVYGKEQIPPYEKTERSITILHQLMTASKCSEDNAKILADDYVTKTAEYSAEAKQLKGWLDPVNISLDMLSEEGQTHLTSLAHTAEVLDVQIPTCTNVILAMNEVEINHMQIFNFLLGTRIRIQYKQQR
;
A
#
# COMPACT_ATOMS: atom_id res chain seq x y z
N MET A 1 8.85 -12.23 2.75
CA MET A 1 9.87 -12.10 1.69
C MET A 1 9.77 -10.70 1.09
N LEU A 2 10.16 -9.68 1.86
CA LEU A 2 10.26 -8.33 1.35
C LEU A 2 11.47 -8.31 0.42
N CYS A 3 11.32 -7.92 -0.85
CA CYS A 3 12.43 -7.60 -1.76
C CYS A 3 13.42 -6.77 -0.95
N LYS A 4 14.52 -7.40 -0.52
CA LYS A 4 15.44 -6.82 0.46
C LYS A 4 15.92 -5.49 -0.08
N LEU A 5 15.48 -4.43 0.59
CA LEU A 5 16.16 -3.15 0.77
C LEU A 5 17.08 -2.76 -0.38
N PHE A 6 16.61 -1.85 -1.25
CA PHE A 6 17.35 -0.64 -1.66
C PHE A 6 18.88 -0.71 -1.50
N LEU A 7 19.52 -1.65 -2.20
CA LEU A 7 20.96 -1.78 -2.29
C LEU A 7 21.31 -1.45 -3.72
N VAL A 8 21.63 -0.18 -3.96
CA VAL A 8 22.48 0.22 -5.08
C VAL A 8 23.80 -0.53 -4.86
N PRO A 9 24.16 -1.52 -5.70
CA PRO A 9 25.42 -2.21 -5.52
C PRO A 9 26.51 -1.31 -6.07
N THR A 10 27.42 -0.91 -5.19
CA THR A 10 28.73 -0.37 -5.54
C THR A 10 29.47 -1.36 -6.44
N PHE A 11 30.05 -0.83 -7.52
CA PHE A 11 30.88 -1.52 -8.50
C PHE A 11 31.92 -2.47 -7.86
N PRO A 12 32.03 -3.70 -8.38
CA PRO A 12 33.32 -4.29 -8.66
C PRO A 12 33.44 -4.56 -10.16
N GLU A 13 34.48 -3.99 -10.77
CA GLU A 13 34.93 -4.45 -12.09
C GLU A 13 35.33 -5.93 -12.01
N VAL A 14 35.23 -6.60 -13.17
CA VAL A 14 35.77 -7.93 -13.54
C VAL A 14 34.68 -8.97 -13.85
N GLY A 15 34.37 -9.09 -15.15
CA GLY A 15 33.53 -10.16 -15.74
C GLY A 15 32.76 -9.79 -17.01
N VAL A 16 33.20 -8.79 -17.77
CA VAL A 16 32.32 -7.89 -18.57
C VAL A 16 31.73 -8.49 -19.87
N GLY A 17 32.25 -9.59 -20.42
CA GLY A 17 31.84 -10.05 -21.76
C GLY A 17 30.49 -10.77 -21.83
N ARG A 18 30.27 -11.81 -20.99
CA ARG A 18 29.11 -12.73 -21.12
C ARG A 18 27.88 -12.27 -20.33
N ASP A 19 28.09 -11.54 -19.25
CA ASP A 19 27.02 -11.03 -18.39
C ASP A 19 26.24 -9.88 -19.07
N MET A 20 26.94 -9.08 -19.88
CA MET A 20 26.36 -7.93 -20.57
C MET A 20 25.38 -8.32 -21.69
N ASP A 21 25.68 -9.38 -22.44
CA ASP A 21 24.78 -9.90 -23.49
C ASP A 21 23.48 -10.46 -22.89
N ILE A 22 23.57 -11.11 -21.72
CA ILE A 22 22.41 -11.64 -21.00
C ILE A 22 21.53 -10.48 -20.51
N LYS A 23 22.12 -9.50 -19.81
CA LYS A 23 21.41 -8.30 -19.34
C LYS A 23 20.78 -7.52 -20.48
N HIS A 24 21.49 -7.38 -21.61
CA HIS A 24 20.96 -6.71 -22.79
C HIS A 24 19.73 -7.41 -23.34
N LYS A 25 19.77 -8.74 -23.45
CA LYS A 25 18.64 -9.53 -23.94
C LYS A 25 17.42 -9.40 -23.01
N GLU A 26 17.62 -9.53 -21.71
CA GLU A 26 16.55 -9.37 -20.72
C GLU A 26 15.89 -7.99 -20.79
N VAL A 27 16.70 -6.93 -20.92
CA VAL A 27 16.22 -5.55 -21.09
C VAL A 27 15.42 -5.39 -22.38
N VAL A 28 15.88 -5.96 -23.50
CA VAL A 28 15.16 -5.86 -24.78
C VAL A 28 13.81 -6.59 -24.73
N ASP A 29 13.76 -7.77 -24.11
CA ASP A 29 12.53 -8.52 -23.96
C ASP A 29 11.55 -7.78 -23.02
N TRP A 30 12.03 -7.21 -21.91
CA TRP A 30 11.21 -6.37 -21.02
C TRP A 30 10.73 -5.08 -21.71
N LEU A 31 11.58 -4.38 -22.46
CA LEU A 31 11.15 -3.21 -23.22
C LEU A 31 10.07 -3.57 -24.26
N ARG A 32 10.18 -4.74 -24.89
CA ARG A 32 9.12 -5.21 -25.81
C ARG A 32 7.81 -5.47 -25.08
N GLU A 33 7.85 -6.00 -23.86
CA GLU A 33 6.67 -6.20 -23.03
C GLU A 33 6.03 -4.85 -22.63
N VAL A 34 6.83 -3.89 -22.18
CA VAL A 34 6.36 -2.55 -21.75
C VAL A 34 5.75 -1.74 -22.91
N TYR A 35 6.40 -1.73 -24.08
CA TYR A 35 5.93 -0.97 -25.24
C TYR A 35 4.88 -1.75 -26.06
N GLY A 36 4.73 -3.06 -25.86
CA GLY A 36 3.72 -3.90 -26.49
C GLY A 36 3.80 -3.88 -28.03
N LYS A 37 2.89 -3.12 -28.65
CA LYS A 37 2.80 -2.95 -30.13
C LYS A 37 3.56 -1.74 -30.65
N GLU A 38 3.99 -0.83 -29.76
CA GLU A 38 4.75 0.35 -30.14
C GLU A 38 6.23 -0.01 -30.38
N GLN A 39 6.88 0.75 -31.25
CA GLN A 39 8.30 0.55 -31.51
C GLN A 39 9.13 1.07 -30.34
N ILE A 40 10.06 0.24 -29.85
CA ILE A 40 11.00 0.64 -28.80
C ILE A 40 11.82 1.83 -29.31
N PRO A 41 11.84 2.97 -28.60
CA PRO A 41 12.64 4.12 -28.98
C PRO A 41 14.13 3.76 -29.11
N PRO A 42 14.87 4.36 -30.05
CA PRO A 42 16.29 4.12 -30.17
C PRO A 42 16.99 4.59 -28.90
N TYR A 43 17.79 3.72 -28.29
CA TYR A 43 18.58 4.02 -27.10
C TYR A 43 20.05 3.64 -27.32
N GLU A 44 20.93 4.33 -26.61
CA GLU A 44 22.35 4.04 -26.62
C GLU A 44 22.60 2.65 -26.00
N LYS A 45 23.34 1.77 -26.66
CA LYS A 45 23.63 0.39 -26.19
C LYS A 45 25.03 0.26 -25.56
N THR A 46 25.39 1.23 -24.73
CA THR A 46 26.64 1.23 -23.96
C THR A 46 26.47 0.38 -22.70
N GLU A 47 27.57 -0.15 -22.15
CA GLU A 47 27.53 -0.96 -20.92
C GLU A 47 26.79 -0.25 -19.77
N ARG A 48 27.03 1.06 -19.61
CA ARG A 48 26.36 1.91 -18.62
C ARG A 48 24.85 1.97 -18.83
N SER A 49 24.38 2.17 -20.06
CA SER A 49 22.95 2.30 -20.34
C SER A 49 22.22 0.97 -20.17
N ILE A 50 22.81 -0.14 -20.61
CA ILE A 50 22.26 -1.48 -20.42
C ILE A 50 22.15 -1.81 -18.92
N THR A 51 23.16 -1.47 -18.13
CA THR A 51 23.14 -1.67 -16.68
C THR A 51 22.04 -0.86 -15.99
N ILE A 52 21.88 0.41 -16.35
CA ILE A 52 20.82 1.27 -15.81
C ILE A 52 19.43 0.73 -16.19
N LEU A 53 19.23 0.32 -17.45
CA LEU A 53 17.98 -0.26 -17.90
C LEU A 53 17.68 -1.60 -17.22
N HIS A 54 18.69 -2.42 -16.96
CA HIS A 54 18.54 -3.69 -16.23
C HIS A 54 18.13 -3.48 -14.77
N GLN A 55 18.72 -2.48 -14.10
CA GLN A 55 18.31 -2.06 -12.77
C GLN A 55 16.87 -1.54 -12.75
N LEU A 56 16.49 -0.72 -13.74
CA LEU A 56 15.13 -0.21 -13.88
C LEU A 56 14.12 -1.35 -14.09
N MET A 57 14.42 -2.30 -14.97
CA MET A 57 13.60 -3.50 -15.18
C MET A 57 13.39 -4.25 -13.87
N THR A 58 14.48 -4.51 -13.13
CA THR A 58 14.42 -5.28 -11.89
C THR A 58 13.58 -4.57 -10.83
N ALA A 59 13.71 -3.25 -10.73
CA ALA A 59 12.90 -2.43 -9.83
C ALA A 59 11.41 -2.41 -10.24
N SER A 60 11.12 -2.29 -11.54
CA SER A 60 9.74 -2.34 -12.08
C SER A 60 9.08 -3.67 -11.75
N LYS A 61 9.74 -4.79 -12.05
CA LYS A 61 9.21 -6.14 -11.79
C LYS A 61 8.93 -6.38 -10.31
N CYS A 62 9.87 -6.04 -9.42
CA CYS A 62 9.60 -6.17 -7.98
C CYS A 62 8.45 -5.24 -7.52
N SER A 63 8.32 -4.03 -8.09
CA SER A 63 7.20 -3.14 -7.78
C SER A 63 5.87 -3.70 -8.26
N GLU A 64 5.83 -4.27 -9.46
CA GLU A 64 4.64 -4.91 -10.05
C GLU A 64 4.22 -6.14 -9.24
N ASP A 65 5.18 -6.98 -8.83
CA ASP A 65 4.91 -8.14 -7.97
C ASP A 65 4.32 -7.72 -6.62
N ASN A 66 4.89 -6.69 -5.98
CA ASN A 66 4.36 -6.16 -4.73
C ASN A 66 2.95 -5.56 -4.90
N ALA A 67 2.72 -4.82 -5.99
CA ALA A 67 1.42 -4.25 -6.29
C ALA A 67 0.37 -5.33 -6.52
N LYS A 68 0.74 -6.43 -7.20
CA LYS A 68 -0.13 -7.58 -7.40
C LYS A 68 -0.50 -8.27 -6.08
N ILE A 69 0.49 -8.53 -5.21
CA ILE A 69 0.25 -9.11 -3.89
C ILE A 69 -0.70 -8.23 -3.07
N LEU A 70 -0.49 -6.92 -3.07
CA LEU A 70 -1.36 -5.98 -2.38
C LEU A 70 -2.78 -5.98 -2.98
N ALA A 71 -2.91 -5.99 -4.30
CA ALA A 71 -4.20 -6.06 -4.96
C ALA A 71 -4.98 -7.34 -4.59
N ASP A 72 -4.31 -8.49 -4.61
CA ASP A 72 -4.89 -9.78 -4.21
C ASP A 72 -5.32 -9.79 -2.74
N ASP A 73 -4.52 -9.19 -1.85
CA ASP A 73 -4.84 -9.01 -0.43
C ASP A 73 -6.08 -8.12 -0.25
N TYR A 74 -6.15 -6.98 -0.93
CA TYR A 74 -7.31 -6.08 -0.87
C TYR A 74 -8.59 -6.73 -1.37
N VAL A 75 -8.53 -7.51 -2.45
CA VAL A 75 -9.70 -8.25 -2.96
C VAL A 75 -10.18 -9.26 -1.93
N THR A 76 -9.27 -10.04 -1.35
CA THR A 76 -9.58 -11.05 -0.32
C THR A 76 -10.21 -10.39 0.90
N LYS A 77 -9.57 -9.35 1.42
CA LYS A 77 -10.01 -8.61 2.60
C LYS A 77 -11.38 -7.96 2.39
N THR A 78 -11.64 -7.43 1.19
CA THR A 78 -12.95 -6.86 0.84
C THR A 78 -14.04 -7.94 0.83
N ALA A 79 -13.74 -9.14 0.33
CA ALA A 79 -14.67 -10.25 0.33
C ALA A 79 -14.98 -10.73 1.76
N GLU A 80 -13.97 -10.82 2.62
CA GLU A 80 -14.12 -11.16 4.04
C GLU A 80 -15.00 -10.14 4.78
N TYR A 81 -14.70 -8.85 4.69
CA TYR A 81 -15.51 -7.81 5.31
C TYR A 81 -16.95 -7.77 4.77
N SER A 82 -17.14 -8.02 3.47
CA SER A 82 -18.50 -8.10 2.89
C SER A 82 -19.28 -9.29 3.46
N ALA A 83 -18.63 -10.43 3.65
CA ALA A 83 -19.26 -11.61 4.25
C ALA A 83 -19.61 -11.37 5.73
N GLU A 84 -18.71 -10.77 6.49
CA GLU A 84 -18.92 -10.43 7.89
C GLU A 84 -20.04 -9.38 8.05
N ALA A 85 -20.06 -8.34 7.21
CA ALA A 85 -21.13 -7.34 7.22
C ALA A 85 -22.50 -7.97 6.93
N LYS A 86 -22.58 -8.94 6.00
CA LYS A 86 -23.81 -9.70 5.74
C LYS A 86 -24.23 -10.55 6.93
N GLN A 87 -23.27 -11.19 7.62
CA GLN A 87 -23.55 -11.98 8.82
C GLN A 87 -24.07 -11.11 9.96
N LEU A 88 -23.38 -10.00 10.25
CA LEU A 88 -23.79 -9.02 11.27
C LEU A 88 -25.20 -8.48 10.97
N LYS A 89 -25.46 -8.12 9.71
CA LYS A 89 -26.79 -7.71 9.29
C LYS A 89 -27.82 -8.82 9.52
N GLY A 90 -27.51 -10.07 9.19
CA GLY A 90 -28.39 -11.21 9.45
C GLY A 90 -28.68 -11.45 10.94
N TRP A 91 -27.78 -11.09 11.85
CA TRP A 91 -28.02 -11.13 13.30
C TRP A 91 -28.80 -9.93 13.82
N LEU A 92 -28.62 -8.76 13.20
CA LEU A 92 -29.28 -7.52 13.60
C LEU A 92 -30.68 -7.35 13.01
N ASP A 93 -30.93 -7.91 11.82
CA ASP A 93 -32.24 -7.85 11.14
C ASP A 93 -33.39 -8.46 11.98
N PRO A 94 -33.23 -9.60 12.70
CA PRO A 94 -34.25 -10.12 13.61
C PRO A 94 -34.40 -9.32 14.89
N VAL A 95 -33.32 -8.66 15.32
CA VAL A 95 -33.28 -7.88 16.55
C VAL A 95 -33.99 -6.54 16.36
N ASN A 96 -34.19 -6.09 15.11
CA ASN A 96 -34.89 -4.87 14.66
C ASN A 96 -35.50 -4.05 15.80
N ILE A 97 -34.61 -3.38 16.55
CA ILE A 97 -34.98 -2.63 17.76
C ILE A 97 -35.57 -1.32 17.24
N SER A 98 -36.83 -1.37 16.82
CA SER A 98 -37.58 -0.14 16.63
C SER A 98 -37.79 0.48 18.01
N LEU A 99 -37.74 1.81 18.09
CA LEU A 99 -38.10 2.54 19.30
C LEU A 99 -39.50 2.13 19.79
N ASP A 100 -40.39 1.78 18.84
CA ASP A 100 -41.76 1.34 19.09
C ASP A 100 -41.86 -0.07 19.69
N MET A 101 -40.80 -0.88 19.61
CA MET A 101 -40.73 -2.24 20.19
C MET A 101 -40.21 -2.24 21.64
N LEU A 102 -39.71 -1.10 22.11
CA LEU A 102 -39.20 -0.93 23.47
C LEU A 102 -40.31 -0.50 24.42
N SER A 103 -40.23 -0.93 25.67
CA SER A 103 -41.10 -0.40 26.73
C SER A 103 -40.92 1.11 26.88
N GLU A 104 -41.92 1.79 27.46
CA GLU A 104 -41.86 3.23 27.73
C GLU A 104 -40.61 3.62 28.57
N GLU A 105 -40.23 2.76 29.52
CA GLU A 105 -38.99 2.88 30.30
C GLU A 105 -37.73 2.70 29.43
N GLY A 106 -37.73 1.74 28.50
CA GLY A 106 -36.64 1.55 27.55
C GLY A 106 -36.44 2.76 26.62
N GLN A 107 -37.54 3.35 26.14
CA GLN A 107 -37.51 4.53 25.29
C GLN A 107 -36.98 5.76 26.04
N THR A 108 -37.44 5.98 27.27
CA THR A 108 -36.96 7.08 28.12
C THR A 108 -35.48 6.94 28.49
N HIS A 109 -35.00 5.72 28.77
CA HIS A 109 -33.58 5.47 29.00
C HIS A 109 -32.71 5.75 27.76
N LEU A 110 -33.12 5.32 26.57
CA LEU A 110 -32.40 5.61 25.33
C LEU A 110 -32.40 7.10 24.98
N THR A 111 -33.51 7.79 25.24
CA THR A 111 -33.61 9.23 24.99
C THR A 111 -32.73 10.01 25.95
N SER A 112 -32.69 9.62 27.23
CA SER A 112 -31.77 10.19 28.22
C SER A 112 -30.31 9.93 27.82
N LEU A 113 -29.98 8.72 27.36
CA LEU A 113 -28.64 8.39 26.89
C LEU A 113 -28.25 9.22 25.66
N ALA A 114 -29.13 9.36 24.67
CA ALA A 114 -28.91 10.21 23.50
C ALA A 114 -28.67 11.67 23.89
N HIS A 115 -29.47 12.20 24.83
CA HIS A 115 -29.27 13.55 25.37
C HIS A 115 -27.93 13.68 26.12
N THR A 116 -27.49 12.67 26.87
CA THR A 116 -26.18 12.71 27.52
C THR A 116 -25.04 12.67 26.50
N ALA A 117 -25.19 11.92 25.40
CA ALA A 117 -24.21 11.89 24.32
C ALA A 117 -24.13 13.24 23.59
N GLU A 118 -25.25 13.91 23.38
CA GLU A 118 -25.32 15.27 22.81
C GLU A 118 -24.64 16.30 23.73
N VAL A 119 -24.92 16.24 25.04
CA VAL A 119 -24.27 17.12 26.04
C VAL A 119 -22.76 16.88 26.12
N LEU A 120 -22.32 15.64 25.94
CA LEU A 120 -20.90 15.24 25.94
C LEU A 120 -20.22 15.43 24.58
N ASP A 121 -20.94 15.92 23.56
CA ASP A 121 -20.48 16.06 22.16
C ASP A 121 -19.82 14.78 21.62
N VAL A 122 -20.38 13.62 21.99
CA VAL A 122 -19.87 12.33 21.52
C VAL A 122 -20.26 12.17 20.05
N GLN A 123 -19.32 12.46 19.16
CA GLN A 123 -19.52 12.30 17.73
C GLN A 123 -19.82 10.83 17.39
N ILE A 124 -20.99 10.59 16.81
CA ILE A 124 -21.28 9.32 16.16
C ILE A 124 -20.29 9.19 15.00
N PRO A 125 -19.51 8.10 14.90
CA PRO A 125 -18.54 7.94 13.83
C PRO A 125 -19.27 7.83 12.50
N THR A 126 -19.32 8.94 11.76
CA THR A 126 -19.83 8.94 10.38
C THR A 126 -18.76 8.37 9.46
N CYS A 127 -19.16 7.85 8.28
CA CYS A 127 -18.20 7.38 7.28
C CYS A 127 -17.14 8.43 6.94
N THR A 128 -17.52 9.71 6.92
CA THR A 128 -16.58 10.83 6.66
C THR A 128 -15.55 10.95 7.77
N ASN A 129 -15.95 10.92 9.04
CA ASN A 129 -15.02 10.97 10.18
C ASN A 129 -14.06 9.76 10.17
N VAL A 130 -14.56 8.57 9.82
CA VAL A 130 -13.73 7.35 9.73
C VAL A 130 -12.71 7.47 8.60
N ILE A 131 -13.12 7.91 7.40
CA ILE A 131 -12.21 8.10 6.25
C ILE A 131 -11.15 9.17 6.57
N LEU A 132 -11.55 10.27 7.21
CA LEU A 132 -10.60 11.32 7.63
C LEU A 132 -9.58 10.78 8.63
N ALA A 133 -10.01 9.99 9.62
CA ALA A 133 -9.11 9.35 10.57
C ALA A 133 -8.15 8.34 9.91
N MET A 134 -8.63 7.56 8.94
CA MET A 134 -7.78 6.65 8.16
C MET A 134 -6.70 7.41 7.39
N ASN A 135 -7.08 8.50 6.71
CA ASN A 135 -6.14 9.34 5.98
C ASN A 135 -5.09 9.98 6.93
N GLU A 136 -5.51 10.41 8.12
CA GLU A 136 -4.58 10.95 9.13
C GLU A 136 -3.53 9.90 9.55
N VAL A 137 -3.96 8.66 9.79
CA VAL A 137 -3.04 7.56 10.15
C VAL A 137 -2.09 7.25 8.99
N GLU A 138 -2.55 7.25 7.74
CA GLU A 138 -1.69 7.05 6.57
C GLU A 138 -0.64 8.16 6.42
N ILE A 139 -1.05 9.42 6.59
CA ILE A 139 -0.13 10.57 6.56
C ILE A 139 0.92 10.43 7.68
N ASN A 140 0.50 10.09 8.89
CA ASN A 140 1.40 9.89 10.03
C ASN A 140 2.39 8.73 9.76
N HIS A 141 1.92 7.63 9.19
CA HIS A 141 2.76 6.51 8.80
C HIS A 141 3.82 6.93 7.77
N MET A 142 3.43 7.71 6.76
CA MET A 142 4.34 8.26 5.74
C MET A 142 5.38 9.22 6.33
N GLN A 143 4.98 10.06 7.29
CA GLN A 143 5.90 10.98 7.98
C GLN A 143 6.93 10.22 8.82
N ILE A 144 6.51 9.20 9.57
CA ILE A 144 7.41 8.35 10.36
C ILE A 144 8.39 7.62 9.43
N PHE A 145 7.91 7.04 8.33
CA PHE A 145 8.75 6.36 7.37
C PHE A 145 9.83 7.28 6.77
N ASN A 146 9.45 8.50 6.37
CA ASN A 146 10.39 9.49 5.84
C ASN A 146 11.43 9.93 6.89
N PHE A 147 11.03 10.09 8.15
CA PHE A 147 11.94 10.40 9.25
C PHE A 147 12.96 9.28 9.48
N LEU A 148 12.51 8.02 9.46
CA LEU A 148 13.37 6.84 9.61
C LEU A 148 14.35 6.70 8.43
N LEU A 149 13.90 6.96 7.19
CA LEU A 149 14.78 6.99 6.03
C LEU A 149 15.83 8.11 6.14
N GLY A 150 15.43 9.32 6.51
CA GLY A 150 16.34 10.46 6.64
C GLY A 150 17.39 10.27 7.74
N THR A 151 17.01 9.68 8.88
CA THR A 151 17.95 9.35 9.96
C THR A 151 18.91 8.25 9.55
N ARG A 152 18.42 7.20 8.85
CA ARG A 152 19.25 6.13 8.30
C ARG A 152 20.28 6.66 7.31
N ILE A 153 19.92 7.57 6.41
CA ILE A 153 20.84 8.20 5.45
C ILE A 153 21.94 8.98 6.20
N ARG A 154 21.59 9.76 7.24
CA ARG A 154 22.57 10.51 8.03
C ARG A 154 23.56 9.61 8.77
N ILE A 155 23.10 8.46 9.29
CA ILE A 155 23.96 7.49 9.96
C ILE A 155 24.94 6.87 8.97
N GLN A 156 24.47 6.48 7.78
CA GLN A 156 25.34 5.93 6.73
C GLN A 156 26.40 6.94 6.29
N TYR A 157 26.05 8.22 6.14
CA TYR A 157 26.99 9.27 5.75
C TYR A 157 28.05 9.57 6.82
N LYS A 158 27.72 9.39 8.11
CA LYS A 158 28.69 9.52 9.22
C LYS A 158 29.64 8.34 9.33
N GLN A 159 29.25 7.15 8.89
CA GLN A 159 30.08 5.93 8.91
C GLN A 159 31.10 5.88 7.75
N GLN A 160 30.97 6.78 6.75
CA GLN A 160 31.89 6.89 5.61
C GLN A 160 32.91 8.05 5.73
N ARG A 161 32.99 8.70 6.89
CA ARG A 161 34.00 9.71 7.25
C ARG A 161 34.87 9.17 8.36
#